data_AF-A0A7Y4KEV0-F1
#
_entry.id   AF-A0A7Y4KEV0-F1
#
_cell.length_a   1.000
_cell.length_b   1.000
_cell.length_c   1.000
_cell.angle_alpha   90.00
_cell.angle_beta   90.00
_cell.angle_gamma   90.00
#
_symmetry.space_group_name_H-M   'P 1'
#
loop_
_entity.id
_entity.type
_entity.pdbx_description
1 polymer ?
#
loop_
_entity_poly.entity_id
_entity_poly.type
_entity_poly.pdbx_seq_one_letter_code
_entity_poly.pdbx_strand_id
1 'polypeptide(L)' 'MMAMLHRDGCVYQDDVVDMLTKHGADTLLRENADGNLVLGKAVLDAFMKVSTETVVWVKPERYWRWRVAEDDVGREQRG' A
#
# COMPACT_ATOMS: atom_id res chain seq x y z
N MET A 1 -5.35 2.03 -5.79
CA MET A 1 -4.73 0.84 -5.15
C MET A 1 -5.39 -0.47 -5.59
N MET A 2 -6.66 -0.77 -5.27
CA MET A 2 -7.28 -2.06 -5.69
C MET A 2 -7.23 -2.31 -7.20
N ALA A 3 -7.56 -1.31 -8.03
CA ALA A 3 -7.44 -1.42 -9.48
C ALA A 3 -6.00 -1.71 -9.95
N MET A 4 -5.00 -1.14 -9.28
CA MET A 4 -3.58 -1.40 -9.58
C MET A 4 -3.21 -2.83 -9.19
N LEU A 5 -3.67 -3.34 -8.03
CA LEU A 5 -3.46 -4.74 -7.62
C LEU A 5 -4.08 -5.74 -8.61
N HIS A 6 -5.27 -5.46 -9.12
CA HIS A 6 -5.90 -6.30 -10.14
C HIS A 6 -5.15 -6.28 -11.48
N ARG A 7 -4.57 -5.13 -11.85
CA ARG A 7 -3.84 -4.97 -13.10
C ARG A 7 -2.43 -5.55 -13.05
N ASP A 8 -1.72 -5.27 -11.96
CA ASP A 8 -0.27 -5.42 -11.85
C ASP A 8 0.13 -6.55 -10.87
N GLY A 9 -0.81 -7.11 -10.13
CA GLY A 9 -0.58 -8.17 -9.13
C GLY A 9 0.08 -7.68 -7.84
N CYS A 10 0.73 -6.52 -7.87
CA CYS A 10 1.34 -5.84 -6.74
C CYS A 10 1.19 -4.31 -6.87
N VAL A 11 1.38 -3.59 -5.77
CA VAL A 11 1.34 -2.13 -5.72
C VAL A 11 2.42 -1.63 -4.79
N TYR A 12 3.42 -0.93 -5.33
CA TYR A 12 4.44 -0.27 -4.52
C TYR A 12 3.89 1.01 -3.91
N GLN A 13 4.26 1.29 -2.66
CA GLN A 13 3.80 2.50 -1.99
C GLN A 13 4.26 3.77 -2.72
N ASP A 14 5.50 3.79 -3.19
CA ASP A 14 6.08 4.96 -3.85
C ASP A 14 5.34 5.25 -5.17
N ASP A 15 4.92 4.24 -5.94
CA ASP A 15 4.10 4.43 -7.15
C ASP A 15 2.77 5.11 -6.86
N VAL A 16 2.14 4.78 -5.72
CA VAL A 16 0.87 5.39 -5.31
C VAL A 16 1.11 6.83 -4.85
N VAL A 17 2.18 7.09 -4.10
CA VAL A 17 2.56 8.45 -3.68
C VAL A 17 2.82 9.32 -4.91
N ASP A 18 3.65 8.84 -5.84
CA ASP A 18 3.96 9.51 -7.11
C ASP A 18 2.71 9.83 -7.92
N MET A 19 1.80 8.87 -8.04
CA MET A 19 0.54 9.05 -8.76
C MET A 19 -0.32 10.13 -8.08
N LEU A 20 -0.48 10.09 -6.76
CA LEU A 20 -1.27 11.08 -6.02
C LEU A 20 -0.67 12.49 -6.13
N THR A 21 0.65 12.63 -6.02
CA THR A 21 1.35 13.91 -6.20
C THR A 21 1.17 14.44 -7.62
N LYS A 22 1.33 13.60 -8.66
CA LYS A 22 1.11 14.00 -10.06
C LYS A 22 -0.31 14.50 -10.34
N HIS A 23 -1.29 14.03 -9.56
CA HIS A 23 -2.69 14.45 -9.67
C HIS A 23 -3.09 15.56 -8.68
N GLY A 24 -2.15 16.13 -7.91
CA GLY A 24 -2.43 17.19 -6.92
C GLY A 24 -3.32 16.73 -5.76
N ALA A 25 -3.29 15.44 -5.43
CA ALA A 25 -4.09 14.83 -4.39
C ALA A 25 -3.35 14.78 -3.04
N ASP A 26 -2.60 15.83 -2.70
CA ASP A 26 -1.73 15.89 -1.51
C ASP A 26 -2.50 15.74 -0.19
N THR A 27 -3.80 16.01 -0.18
CA THR A 27 -4.69 15.78 0.97
C THR A 27 -4.83 14.29 1.35
N LEU A 28 -4.46 13.39 0.44
CA LEU A 28 -4.42 11.94 0.66
C LEU A 28 -3.04 11.46 1.13
N LEU A 29 -2.06 12.36 1.23
CA LEU A 29 -0.71 12.10 1.68
C LEU A 29 -0.46 12.70 3.06
N ARG A 30 0.64 12.31 3.68
CA ARG A 30 1.18 12.92 4.89
C ARG A 30 2.70 12.83 4.87
N GLU A 31 3.36 13.70 5.61
CA GLU A 31 4.78 13.54 5.92
C GLU A 31 4.96 12.49 7.04
N ASN A 32 6.03 11.70 6.97
CA ASN A 32 6.46 10.84 8.08
C ASN A 32 7.54 11.54 8.93
N ALA A 33 8.03 10.89 9.99
CA ALA A 33 9.04 11.47 10.87
C ALA A 33 10.40 11.74 10.19
N ASP A 34 10.64 11.12 9.02
CA ASP A 34 11.87 11.26 8.25
C ASP A 34 11.76 12.36 7.17
N GLY A 35 10.65 13.08 7.10
CA GLY A 35 10.41 14.09 6.07
C GLY A 35 9.91 13.55 4.72
N ASN A 36 9.58 12.26 4.63
CA ASN A 36 9.11 11.65 3.39
C ASN A 36 7.59 11.75 3.25
N LEU A 37 7.10 12.03 2.03
CA LEU A 37 5.69 11.86 1.71
C LEU A 37 5.32 10.38 1.70
N VAL A 38 4.25 10.04 2.42
CA VAL A 38 3.70 8.70 2.52
C VAL A 38 2.18 8.75 2.43
N LEU A 39 1.54 7.60 2.23
CA LEU A 39 0.08 7.53 2.21
C LEU A 39 -0.51 7.97 3.56
N GLY A 40 -1.55 8.80 3.46
CA GLY A 40 -2.34 9.23 4.60
C GLY A 40 -3.00 8.03 5.28
N LYS A 41 -3.17 8.11 6.61
CA LYS A 41 -3.73 7.01 7.40
C LYS A 41 -5.13 6.60 6.91
N ALA A 42 -5.97 7.56 6.52
CA ALA A 42 -7.30 7.29 6.00
C ALA A 42 -7.30 6.44 4.71
N VAL A 43 -6.33 6.68 3.82
CA VAL A 43 -6.16 5.90 2.58
C VAL A 43 -5.77 4.46 2.91
N LEU A 44 -4.79 4.29 3.81
CA LEU A 44 -4.33 2.99 4.26
C LEU A 44 -5.46 2.21 4.96
N ASP A 45 -6.17 2.84 5.90
CA ASP A 45 -7.26 2.21 6.64
C ASP A 45 -8.41 1.79 5.69
N ALA A 46 -8.77 2.63 4.72
CA ALA A 46 -9.79 2.30 3.72
C ALA A 46 -9.38 1.11 2.84
N PHE A 47 -8.13 1.11 2.36
CA PHE A 47 -7.58 0.01 1.57
C PHE A 47 -7.53 -1.30 2.38
N MET A 48 -7.00 -1.21 3.60
CA MET A 48 -6.89 -2.33 4.54
C MET A 48 -8.24 -2.94 4.91
N LYS A 49 -9.30 -2.13 5.00
CA LYS A 49 -10.65 -2.60 5.31
C LYS A 49 -11.19 -3.50 4.20
N VAL A 50 -11.00 -3.11 2.94
CA VAL A 50 -11.55 -3.84 1.78
C VAL A 50 -10.70 -5.03 1.34
N SER A 51 -9.43 -5.06 1.74
CA SER A 51 -8.46 -6.08 1.30
C SER A 51 -8.03 -7.04 2.41
N THR A 52 -8.83 -7.16 3.46
CA THR A 52 -8.37 -7.64 4.77
C THR A 52 -7.70 -9.02 4.73
N GLU A 53 -8.34 -9.96 4.04
CA GLU A 53 -7.92 -11.36 3.96
C GLU A 53 -7.08 -11.64 2.72
N THR A 54 -7.19 -10.79 1.69
CA THR A 54 -6.70 -11.08 0.35
C THR A 54 -5.37 -10.40 0.03
N VAL A 55 -4.95 -9.41 0.81
CA VAL A 55 -3.75 -8.61 0.52
C VAL A 55 -2.83 -8.57 1.73
N VAL A 56 -1.55 -8.74 1.46
CA VAL A 56 -0.45 -8.64 2.42
C VAL A 56 0.46 -7.47 2.07
N TRP A 57 1.26 -7.03 3.05
CA TRP A 57 2.24 -5.96 2.96
C TRP A 57 3.65 -6.54 3.12
N VAL A 58 4.48 -6.40 2.08
CA VAL A 58 5.88 -6.82 2.11
C VAL A 58 6.72 -5.64 2.58
N LYS A 59 7.09 -5.63 3.86
CA LYS A 59 7.67 -4.46 4.52
C LYS A 59 9.07 -4.07 4.03
N PRO A 60 10.00 -5.00 3.76
CA PRO A 60 11.34 -4.62 3.28
C PRO A 60 11.30 -3.89 1.94
N GLU A 61 10.41 -4.32 1.04
CA GLU A 61 10.30 -3.78 -0.33
C GLU A 61 9.15 -2.77 -0.50
N ARG A 62 8.36 -2.55 0.55
CA ARG A 62 7.28 -1.55 0.61
C ARG A 62 6.22 -1.68 -0.49
N TYR A 63 5.69 -2.88 -0.68
CA TYR A 63 4.57 -3.11 -1.61
C TYR A 63 3.49 -4.01 -1.03
N TRP A 64 2.27 -3.85 -1.57
CA TRP A 64 1.16 -4.76 -1.34
C TRP A 64 1.07 -5.78 -2.46
N ARG A 65 0.72 -7.03 -2.13
CA ARG A 65 0.41 -8.08 -3.11
C ARG A 65 -0.71 -8.97 -2.63
N TRP A 66 -1.23 -9.80 -3.52
CA TRP A 66 -2.17 -10.86 -3.15
C TRP A 66 -1.54 -11.83 -2.13
N ARG A 67 -2.34 -12.24 -1.16
CA ARG A 67 -1.98 -13.29 -0.20
C ARG A 67 -1.80 -14.62 -0.95
N VAL A 68 -0.77 -15.36 -0.59
CA VAL A 68 -0.53 -16.74 -1.03
C VAL A 68 -0.60 -17.71 0.15
N ALA A 69 -0.62 -19.02 -0.13
CA ALA A 69 -0.80 -20.04 0.91
C ALA A 69 0.39 -20.12 1.87
N GLU A 70 1.57 -19.70 1.39
CA GLU A 70 2.84 -19.72 2.10
C GLU A 70 3.04 -18.50 3.02
N ASP A 71 2.16 -17.50 2.95
CA ASP A 71 2.26 -16.30 3.78
C ASP A 71 2.06 -16.60 5.27
N ASP A 72 2.86 -15.94 6.10
CA ASP A 72 2.71 -15.99 7.55
C ASP A 72 1.34 -15.46 7.99
N VAL A 73 0.94 -15.86 9.20
CA VAL A 73 -0.24 -15.31 9.85
C VAL A 73 -0.08 -13.81 10.04
N GLY A 74 -1.09 -13.05 9.63
CA GLY A 74 -1.06 -11.60 9.62
C GLY A 74 -0.73 -11.02 8.26
N ARG A 75 -0.67 -9.69 8.17
CA ARG A 75 -0.49 -8.99 6.89
C ARG A 75 0.95 -8.61 6.59
N GLU A 76 1.76 -8.37 7.61
CA GLU A 76 3.16 -8.01 7.39
C GLU A 76 3.96 -9.27 7.02
N GLN A 77 4.50 -9.28 5.81
CA GLN A 77 5.34 -10.35 5.27
C GLN A 77 6.76 -9.81 5.05
N ARG A 78 7.76 -10.69 5.13
CA ARG A 78 9.17 -10.32 4.99
C ARG A 78 9.75 -10.54 3.59
N GLY A 79 8.98 -11.12 2.67
CA GLY A 79 9.46 -11.54 1.36
C GLY A 79 9.82 -13.02 1.37
#